data_AF-A0A2D4WUX4-F1
#
_entry.id   AF-A0A2D4WUX4-F1
#
_cell.length_a   1.000
_cell.length_b   1.000
_cell.length_c   1.000
_cell.angle_alpha   90.00
_cell.angle_beta   90.00
_cell.angle_gamma   90.00
#
_symmetry.space_group_name_H-M   'P 1'
#
loop_
_entity.id
_entity.type
_entity.pdbx_description
1 polymer ?
#
loop_
_entity_poly.entity_id
_entity_poly.type
_entity_poly.pdbx_seq_one_letter_code
_entity_poly.pdbx_strand_id
1 'polypeptide(L)'
;MRTCHPLLSDRSAGILLHVTSLPGPHGIGDLGRPAIDFLDWLSRTGCRIWQVLPIGPVGKGNSPYSSGSSFAIEPLLVSLEELVEDGLLPRAALRAKPPIKNSKVDYQATRRFKEPLFHQAFETFQSESRARRAGFKSFMKRSGHWLEPWCAWSERKTGGSREEHAFRQFILDRQWRTLKKEAGKRGILIFGDLPIFVPMESADVGESPELFRLGADGSPELVSGTPPDSFSKKGQLWGHPQYRWSAHQKTGFEWWISRIERQLELFDILRIDHFIGLHRSWMIPGTARTAGSGRWRRVPGRDMLQALRKRLGDMPLVAEDLGGMTPAVETLRDDFGLPGMSLLQNAFDEDDAPGLPHSLERASVVYTGTHDNDTTRGWWRGLSNASRKRLMTYAGSDGTRPHETLIRLALASTANTAIIPLQDLLGLGRKARMNVPGIASGNWRWRLETGMLRNHEAANLRRMTEVTGRFSCDP
;
A
#
# COMPACT_ATOMS: atom_id res chain seq x y z
N MET A 1 27.33 -10.96 -5.92
CA MET A 1 26.11 -10.14 -6.07
C MET A 1 25.04 -10.71 -5.15
N ARG A 2 24.32 -9.86 -4.44
CA ARG A 2 23.27 -10.27 -3.53
C ARG A 2 22.09 -10.86 -4.31
N THR A 3 21.64 -12.05 -3.92
CA THR A 3 20.48 -12.72 -4.53
C THR A 3 19.21 -12.28 -3.80
N CYS A 4 18.25 -11.73 -4.54
CA CYS A 4 16.90 -11.47 -4.06
C CYS A 4 15.92 -12.48 -4.69
N HIS A 5 14.67 -12.50 -4.23
CA HIS A 5 13.63 -13.37 -4.76
C HIS A 5 13.51 -13.23 -6.30
N PRO A 6 13.24 -14.31 -7.08
CA PRO A 6 13.21 -14.24 -8.55
C PRO A 6 12.27 -13.18 -9.15
N LEU A 7 11.13 -12.92 -8.49
CA LEU A 7 10.22 -11.83 -8.91
C LEU A 7 10.83 -10.42 -8.82
N LEU A 8 11.97 -10.27 -8.15
CA LEU A 8 12.67 -9.00 -7.89
C LEU A 8 14.10 -9.00 -8.46
N SER A 9 14.54 -10.11 -9.10
CA SER A 9 15.89 -10.23 -9.66
C SER A 9 16.04 -9.57 -11.03
N ASP A 10 14.94 -9.49 -11.78
CA ASP A 10 14.95 -8.97 -13.14
C ASP A 10 14.70 -7.47 -13.19
N ARG A 11 15.23 -6.83 -14.23
CA ARG A 11 14.99 -5.42 -14.49
C ARG A 11 13.53 -5.23 -14.91
N SER A 12 12.75 -4.57 -14.07
CA SER A 12 11.33 -4.29 -14.29
C SER A 12 10.99 -2.84 -13.98
N ALA A 13 9.84 -2.41 -14.50
CA ALA A 13 9.24 -1.11 -14.20
C ALA A 13 7.78 -1.28 -13.77
N GLY A 14 7.30 -0.35 -12.94
CA GLY A 14 5.92 -0.34 -12.46
C GLY A 14 5.35 1.04 -12.22
N ILE A 15 4.04 1.06 -12.01
CA ILE A 15 3.28 2.27 -11.66
C ILE A 15 2.75 2.15 -10.24
N LEU A 16 2.97 3.20 -9.44
CA LEU A 16 2.29 3.37 -8.15
C LEU A 16 0.97 4.13 -8.39
N LEU A 17 -0.15 3.42 -8.17
CA LEU A 17 -1.50 3.96 -8.22
C LEU A 17 -2.39 3.20 -7.25
N HIS A 18 -2.92 3.84 -6.22
CA HIS A 18 -3.86 3.15 -5.34
C HIS A 18 -5.23 2.99 -6.01
N VAL A 19 -5.96 1.92 -5.68
CA VAL A 19 -7.28 1.60 -6.26
C VAL A 19 -8.26 2.77 -6.08
N THR A 20 -8.22 3.46 -4.93
CA THR A 20 -9.11 4.59 -4.65
C THR A 20 -8.95 5.75 -5.64
N SER A 21 -7.78 5.86 -6.27
CA SER A 21 -7.47 6.88 -7.25
C SER A 21 -7.98 6.55 -8.66
N LEU A 22 -8.49 5.34 -8.91
CA LEU A 22 -9.11 5.02 -10.19
C LEU A 22 -10.37 5.88 -10.44
N PRO A 23 -10.66 6.21 -11.71
CA PRO A 23 -11.88 6.91 -12.06
C PRO A 23 -13.08 6.00 -11.83
N GLY A 24 -14.28 6.59 -11.74
CA GLY A 24 -15.50 5.81 -11.53
C GLY A 24 -16.64 6.66 -10.99
N PRO A 25 -17.90 6.25 -11.25
CA PRO A 25 -19.08 7.05 -10.93
C PRO A 25 -19.50 6.98 -9.45
N HIS A 26 -18.88 6.12 -8.63
CA HIS A 26 -19.33 5.81 -7.28
C HIS A 26 -18.50 6.47 -6.17
N GLY A 27 -17.92 7.64 -6.44
CA GLY A 27 -17.24 8.48 -5.44
C GLY A 27 -15.79 8.09 -5.10
N ILE A 28 -15.42 6.85 -5.38
CA ILE A 28 -14.08 6.27 -5.17
C ILE A 28 -13.77 5.30 -6.33
N GLY A 29 -12.49 5.07 -6.62
CA GLY A 29 -12.11 3.95 -7.47
C GLY A 29 -12.38 2.60 -6.77
N ASP A 30 -12.80 1.60 -7.56
CA ASP A 30 -13.19 0.27 -7.07
C ASP A 30 -12.55 -0.84 -7.92
N LEU A 31 -12.84 -2.10 -7.57
CA LEU A 31 -12.24 -3.29 -8.17
C LEU A 31 -12.86 -3.71 -9.51
N GLY A 32 -13.78 -2.92 -10.07
CA GLY A 32 -14.53 -3.26 -11.28
C GLY A 32 -13.81 -2.88 -12.56
N ARG A 33 -14.62 -2.55 -13.59
CA ARG A 33 -14.13 -2.22 -14.94
C ARG A 33 -13.00 -1.18 -14.99
N PRO A 34 -13.01 -0.08 -14.20
CA PRO A 34 -11.90 0.88 -14.21
C PRO A 34 -10.54 0.28 -13.82
N ALA A 35 -10.51 -0.74 -12.94
CA ALA A 35 -9.29 -1.44 -12.59
C ALA A 35 -8.79 -2.33 -13.74
N ILE A 36 -9.70 -2.99 -14.45
CA ILE A 36 -9.37 -3.77 -15.66
C ILE A 36 -8.85 -2.86 -16.78
N ASP A 37 -9.49 -1.72 -17.02
CA ASP A 37 -9.05 -0.76 -18.02
C ASP A 37 -7.66 -0.18 -17.68
N PHE A 38 -7.35 -0.02 -16.39
CA PHE A 38 -6.01 0.34 -15.94
C PHE A 38 -4.99 -0.75 -16.24
N LEU A 39 -5.30 -2.02 -16.01
CA LEU A 39 -4.43 -3.15 -16.39
C LEU A 39 -4.20 -3.22 -17.90
N ASP A 40 -5.25 -3.00 -18.71
CA ASP A 40 -5.16 -2.92 -20.17
C ASP A 40 -4.25 -1.76 -20.60
N TRP A 41 -4.36 -0.61 -19.95
CA TRP A 41 -3.45 0.51 -20.19
C TRP A 41 -2.02 0.21 -19.74
N LEU A 42 -1.83 -0.36 -18.56
CA LEU A 42 -0.51 -0.68 -17.99
C LEU A 42 0.25 -1.70 -18.85
N SER A 43 -0.43 -2.72 -19.37
CA SER A 43 0.18 -3.73 -20.25
C SER A 43 0.81 -3.11 -21.51
N ARG A 44 0.29 -1.96 -21.97
CA ARG A 44 0.79 -1.24 -23.14
C ARG A 44 2.01 -0.35 -22.85
N THR A 45 2.32 -0.10 -21.57
CA THR A 45 3.47 0.73 -21.17
C THR A 45 4.78 -0.06 -21.09
N GLY A 46 4.72 -1.41 -21.17
CA GLY A 46 5.86 -2.28 -20.89
C GLY A 46 6.19 -2.41 -19.39
N CYS A 47 5.42 -1.77 -18.50
CA CYS A 47 5.51 -2.03 -17.07
C CYS A 47 4.92 -3.41 -16.74
N ARG A 48 5.53 -4.10 -15.78
CA ARG A 48 5.10 -5.41 -15.28
C ARG A 48 4.63 -5.36 -13.83
N ILE A 49 4.63 -4.19 -13.19
CA ILE A 49 4.28 -4.05 -11.78
C ILE A 49 3.22 -2.96 -11.60
N TRP A 50 2.15 -3.29 -10.87
CA TRP A 50 1.20 -2.33 -10.33
C TRP A 50 1.37 -2.29 -8.81
N GLN A 51 1.91 -1.20 -8.28
CA GLN A 51 1.99 -1.00 -6.85
C GLN A 51 0.76 -0.28 -6.30
N VAL A 52 0.23 -0.80 -5.20
CA VAL A 52 -0.87 -0.22 -4.43
C VAL A 52 -0.42 0.08 -3.00
N LEU A 53 -1.12 1.00 -2.34
CA LEU A 53 -1.07 1.19 -0.89
C LEU A 53 -1.84 0.06 -0.18
N PRO A 54 -1.78 -0.04 1.16
CA PRO A 54 -2.57 -1.01 1.90
C PRO A 54 -4.05 -0.93 1.52
N ILE A 55 -4.71 -2.07 1.31
CA ILE A 55 -6.12 -2.12 0.87
C ILE A 55 -7.10 -2.37 2.02
N GLY A 56 -6.63 -2.31 3.26
CA GLY A 56 -7.44 -2.58 4.44
C GLY A 56 -8.47 -1.47 4.73
N PRO A 57 -9.52 -1.78 5.52
CA PRO A 57 -10.56 -0.81 5.89
C PRO A 57 -9.96 0.42 6.56
N VAL A 58 -10.16 1.61 5.99
CA VAL A 58 -9.52 2.84 6.47
C VAL A 58 -10.19 3.36 7.74
N GLY A 59 -9.37 3.66 8.74
CA GLY A 59 -9.80 4.24 10.01
C GLY A 59 -9.75 5.77 9.99
N LYS A 60 -9.31 6.34 11.11
CA LYS A 60 -9.23 7.80 11.31
C LYS A 60 -8.36 8.46 10.24
N GLY A 61 -8.83 9.58 9.69
CA GLY A 61 -8.11 10.33 8.65
C GLY A 61 -8.13 9.67 7.27
N ASN A 62 -8.85 8.56 7.09
CA ASN A 62 -8.91 7.75 5.87
C ASN A 62 -7.53 7.21 5.42
N SER A 63 -6.59 7.05 6.36
CA SER A 63 -5.25 6.55 6.06
C SER A 63 -5.28 5.04 5.83
N PRO A 64 -4.75 4.54 4.69
CA PRO A 64 -4.49 3.11 4.48
C PRO A 64 -3.58 2.49 5.55
N TYR A 65 -2.69 3.29 6.14
CA TYR A 65 -1.76 2.87 7.19
C TYR A 65 -2.38 2.83 8.58
N SER A 66 -3.64 3.29 8.71
CA SER A 66 -4.41 3.22 9.95
C SER A 66 -5.65 2.38 9.73
N SER A 67 -5.44 1.11 9.40
CA SER A 67 -6.53 0.18 9.07
C SER A 67 -7.21 -0.42 10.29
N GLY A 68 -8.53 -0.61 10.20
CA GLY A 68 -9.32 -1.34 11.20
C GLY A 68 -9.08 -2.85 11.22
N SER A 69 -8.34 -3.40 10.25
CA SER A 69 -7.92 -4.80 10.25
C SER A 69 -6.69 -5.01 9.36
N SER A 70 -5.75 -5.83 9.80
CA SER A 70 -4.60 -6.26 9.01
C SER A 70 -4.92 -7.31 7.93
N PHE A 71 -6.15 -7.80 7.86
CA PHE A 71 -6.55 -8.94 7.04
C PHE A 71 -7.70 -8.64 6.06
N ALA A 72 -8.66 -7.81 6.51
CA ALA A 72 -9.83 -7.43 5.71
C ALA A 72 -9.45 -6.48 4.57
N ILE A 73 -10.33 -6.39 3.58
CA ILE A 73 -10.25 -5.42 2.47
C ILE A 73 -11.27 -4.30 2.73
N GLU A 74 -10.94 -3.06 2.37
CA GLU A 74 -11.83 -1.90 2.50
C GLU A 74 -13.15 -2.10 1.74
N PRO A 75 -14.30 -2.14 2.44
CA PRO A 75 -15.61 -2.30 1.82
C PRO A 75 -15.94 -1.30 0.72
N LEU A 76 -15.42 -0.07 0.81
CA LEU A 76 -15.63 0.93 -0.24
C LEU A 76 -15.05 0.55 -1.61
N LEU A 77 -14.15 -0.43 -1.68
CA LEU A 77 -13.56 -0.92 -2.93
C LEU A 77 -14.46 -1.90 -3.69
N VAL A 78 -15.60 -2.33 -3.14
CA VAL A 78 -16.54 -3.21 -3.86
C VAL A 78 -17.02 -2.52 -5.13
N SER A 79 -16.92 -3.18 -6.29
CA SER A 79 -17.57 -2.72 -7.51
C SER A 79 -19.07 -2.99 -7.43
N LEU A 80 -19.87 -1.92 -7.53
CA LEU A 80 -21.32 -2.04 -7.55
C LEU A 80 -21.84 -2.51 -8.91
N GLU A 81 -21.14 -2.20 -10.01
CA GLU A 81 -21.47 -2.71 -11.32
C GLU A 81 -21.39 -4.24 -11.37
N GLU A 82 -20.35 -4.83 -10.78
CA GLU A 82 -20.25 -6.29 -10.71
C GLU A 82 -21.35 -6.92 -9.85
N LEU A 83 -21.78 -6.27 -8.75
CA LEU A 83 -22.94 -6.73 -7.99
C LEU A 83 -24.22 -6.73 -8.85
N VAL A 84 -24.33 -5.81 -9.82
CA VAL A 84 -25.43 -5.83 -10.80
C VAL A 84 -25.27 -6.99 -11.78
N GLU A 85 -24.04 -7.25 -12.25
CA GLU A 85 -23.74 -8.38 -13.15
C GLU A 85 -24.02 -9.74 -12.50
N ASP A 86 -23.79 -9.87 -11.20
CA ASP A 86 -24.12 -11.07 -10.42
C ASP A 86 -25.62 -11.25 -10.15
N GLY A 87 -26.43 -10.22 -10.44
CA GLY A 87 -27.85 -10.17 -10.08
C GLY A 87 -28.11 -9.92 -8.59
N LEU A 88 -27.11 -9.47 -7.83
CA LEU A 88 -27.27 -9.11 -6.41
C LEU A 88 -27.83 -7.69 -6.24
N LEU A 89 -27.67 -6.84 -7.26
CA LEU A 89 -28.32 -5.54 -7.32
C LEU A 89 -29.08 -5.35 -8.63
N PRO A 90 -30.28 -4.76 -8.62
CA PRO A 90 -30.93 -4.38 -9.86
C PRO A 90 -30.21 -3.17 -10.46
N ARG A 91 -30.07 -3.13 -11.79
CA ARG A 91 -29.46 -1.99 -12.51
C ARG A 91 -30.15 -0.64 -12.18
N ALA A 92 -31.44 -0.67 -11.84
CA ALA A 92 -32.19 0.51 -11.42
C ALA A 92 -31.67 1.14 -10.11
N ALA A 93 -31.10 0.35 -9.18
CA ALA A 93 -30.57 0.85 -7.92
C ALA A 93 -29.39 1.82 -8.12
N LEU A 94 -28.56 1.60 -9.14
CA LEU A 94 -27.48 2.51 -9.50
C LEU A 94 -27.97 3.77 -10.22
N ARG A 95 -29.03 3.65 -11.04
CA ARG A 95 -29.63 4.80 -11.76
C ARG A 95 -30.40 5.75 -10.84
N ALA A 96 -30.94 5.22 -9.75
CA ALA A 96 -31.73 5.99 -8.78
C ALA A 96 -30.89 6.99 -7.96
N LYS A 97 -29.56 6.86 -7.95
CA LYS A 97 -28.66 7.77 -7.23
C LYS A 97 -27.77 8.54 -8.21
N PRO A 98 -27.60 9.87 -8.05
CA PRO A 98 -26.72 10.64 -8.91
C PRO A 98 -25.25 10.17 -8.76
N PRO A 99 -24.50 10.01 -9.86
CA PRO A 99 -23.08 9.69 -9.79
C PRO A 99 -22.27 10.72 -9.00
N ILE A 100 -21.32 10.25 -8.20
CA ILE A 100 -20.35 11.10 -7.49
C ILE A 100 -19.07 11.16 -8.33
N LYS A 101 -19.03 12.10 -9.28
CA LYS A 101 -17.89 12.34 -10.16
C LYS A 101 -17.04 13.49 -9.63
N ASN A 102 -16.04 13.14 -8.82
CA ASN A 102 -15.10 14.11 -8.24
C ASN A 102 -13.66 13.68 -8.56
N SER A 103 -12.78 14.65 -8.83
CA SER A 103 -11.32 14.45 -8.91
C SER A 103 -10.67 14.21 -7.54
N LYS A 104 -11.49 14.21 -6.48
CA LYS A 104 -11.10 13.84 -5.12
C LYS A 104 -12.11 12.89 -4.48
N VAL A 105 -11.63 11.88 -3.77
CA VAL A 105 -12.47 11.00 -2.95
C VAL A 105 -13.15 11.83 -1.86
N ASP A 106 -14.46 11.66 -1.73
CA ASP A 106 -15.22 12.03 -0.54
C ASP A 106 -15.64 10.75 0.17
N TYR A 107 -14.86 10.32 1.15
CA TYR A 107 -15.08 9.05 1.86
C TYR A 107 -16.44 9.02 2.57
N GLN A 108 -16.90 10.13 3.13
CA GLN A 108 -18.18 10.17 3.85
C GLN A 108 -19.36 10.08 2.88
N ALA A 109 -19.34 10.86 1.79
CA ALA A 109 -20.36 10.78 0.76
C ALA A 109 -20.39 9.40 0.09
N THR A 110 -19.21 8.80 -0.13
CA THR A 110 -19.09 7.45 -0.70
C THR A 110 -19.67 6.39 0.22
N ARG A 111 -19.40 6.44 1.53
CA ARG A 111 -20.04 5.53 2.52
C ARG A 111 -21.57 5.68 2.49
N ARG A 112 -22.09 6.91 2.57
CA ARG A 112 -23.55 7.16 2.49
C ARG A 112 -24.17 6.65 1.18
N PHE A 113 -23.43 6.72 0.08
CA PHE A 113 -23.88 6.21 -1.21
C PHE A 113 -23.93 4.68 -1.24
N LYS A 114 -22.85 4.01 -0.82
CA LYS A 114 -22.66 2.55 -0.96
C LYS A 114 -23.35 1.72 0.12
N GLU A 115 -23.44 2.19 1.37
CA GLU A 115 -23.97 1.39 2.49
C GLU A 115 -25.40 0.83 2.24
N PRO A 116 -26.39 1.62 1.79
CA PRO A 116 -27.72 1.08 1.51
C PRO A 116 -27.74 0.04 0.38
N LEU A 117 -26.80 0.16 -0.57
CA LEU A 117 -26.68 -0.78 -1.69
C LEU A 117 -26.03 -2.09 -1.25
N PHE A 118 -25.10 -2.05 -0.28
CA PHE A 118 -24.56 -3.26 0.32
C PHE A 118 -25.63 -4.05 1.07
N HIS A 119 -26.48 -3.35 1.82
CA HIS A 119 -27.58 -3.99 2.54
C HIS A 119 -28.56 -4.67 1.57
N GLN A 120 -29.00 -3.98 0.52
CA GLN A 120 -29.87 -4.55 -0.51
C GLN A 120 -29.23 -5.76 -1.22
N ALA A 121 -27.93 -5.69 -1.51
CA ALA A 121 -27.20 -6.80 -2.11
C ALA A 121 -27.15 -8.03 -1.18
N PHE A 122 -26.99 -7.80 0.13
CA PHE A 122 -26.98 -8.85 1.13
C PHE A 122 -28.37 -9.50 1.30
N GLU A 123 -29.45 -8.72 1.37
CA GLU A 123 -30.82 -9.26 1.41
C GLU A 123 -31.11 -10.15 0.19
N THR A 124 -30.71 -9.69 -0.99
CA THR A 124 -30.83 -10.47 -2.24
C THR A 124 -30.02 -11.76 -2.13
N PHE A 125 -28.77 -11.69 -1.67
CA PHE A 125 -27.91 -12.85 -1.45
C PHE A 125 -28.49 -13.86 -0.44
N GLN A 126 -29.23 -13.41 0.58
CA GLN A 126 -29.86 -14.33 1.54
C GLN A 126 -30.99 -15.15 0.91
N SER A 127 -31.69 -14.58 -0.09
CA SER A 127 -32.77 -15.25 -0.82
C SER A 127 -32.30 -16.24 -1.91
N GLU A 128 -30.99 -16.32 -2.16
CA GLU A 128 -30.40 -17.05 -3.28
C GLU A 128 -30.25 -18.58 -3.08
N SER A 129 -29.97 -19.23 -4.22
CA SER A 129 -29.81 -20.69 -4.31
C SER A 129 -28.72 -21.25 -3.38
N ARG A 130 -28.86 -22.54 -3.03
CA ARG A 130 -27.92 -23.27 -2.14
C ARG A 130 -26.49 -23.28 -2.68
N ALA A 131 -26.29 -23.27 -4.00
CA ALA A 131 -24.98 -23.33 -4.65
C ALA A 131 -24.16 -22.05 -4.40
N ARG A 132 -24.75 -20.86 -4.57
CA ARG A 132 -24.08 -19.57 -4.31
C ARG A 132 -23.66 -19.43 -2.84
N ARG A 133 -24.49 -19.95 -1.93
CA ARG A 133 -24.20 -19.99 -0.48
C ARG A 133 -23.10 -20.99 -0.08
N ALA A 134 -22.79 -21.98 -0.91
CA ALA A 134 -21.71 -22.94 -0.61
C ALA A 134 -20.32 -22.26 -0.66
N GLY A 135 -20.08 -21.39 -1.66
CA GLY A 135 -18.86 -20.61 -1.77
C GLY A 135 -18.64 -19.68 -0.57
N PHE A 136 -19.70 -19.01 -0.12
CA PHE A 136 -19.67 -18.16 1.07
C PHE A 136 -19.37 -18.95 2.36
N LYS A 137 -19.99 -20.11 2.56
CA LYS A 137 -19.68 -20.99 3.70
C LYS A 137 -18.23 -21.47 3.69
N SER A 138 -17.71 -21.82 2.50
CA SER A 138 -16.30 -22.21 2.35
C SER A 138 -15.37 -21.05 2.71
N PHE A 139 -15.67 -19.83 2.24
CA PHE A 139 -14.94 -18.61 2.59
C PHE A 139 -14.92 -18.37 4.11
N MET A 140 -16.08 -18.40 4.77
CA MET A 140 -16.15 -18.22 6.22
C MET A 140 -15.31 -19.26 6.96
N LYS A 141 -15.33 -20.53 6.54
CA LYS A 141 -14.52 -21.59 7.16
C LYS A 141 -13.03 -21.36 7.00
N ARG A 142 -12.55 -21.04 5.78
CA ARG A 142 -11.10 -20.84 5.53
C ARG A 142 -10.55 -19.55 6.13
N SER A 143 -11.40 -18.53 6.29
CA SER A 143 -11.02 -17.20 6.77
C SER A 143 -11.39 -16.94 8.23
N GLY A 144 -12.00 -17.90 8.93
CA GLY A 144 -12.58 -17.71 10.26
C GLY A 144 -11.64 -17.07 11.28
N HIS A 145 -10.36 -17.45 11.28
CA HIS A 145 -9.36 -16.94 12.23
C HIS A 145 -9.17 -15.42 12.20
N TRP A 146 -9.43 -14.75 11.07
CA TRP A 146 -9.38 -13.28 10.97
C TRP A 146 -10.75 -12.66 10.67
N LEU A 147 -11.63 -13.40 10.00
CA LEU A 147 -12.94 -12.91 9.59
C LEU A 147 -13.90 -12.77 10.76
N GLU A 148 -13.89 -13.71 11.70
CA GLU A 148 -14.74 -13.64 12.90
C GLU A 148 -14.36 -12.42 13.76
N PRO A 149 -13.06 -12.21 14.11
CA PRO A 149 -12.60 -10.98 14.75
C PRO A 149 -13.05 -9.70 14.02
N TRP A 150 -12.86 -9.66 12.70
CA TRP A 150 -13.25 -8.51 11.88
C TRP A 150 -14.75 -8.23 11.95
N CYS A 151 -15.59 -9.26 11.80
CA CYS A 151 -17.04 -9.10 11.80
C CYS A 151 -17.56 -8.67 13.17
N ALA A 152 -17.03 -9.24 14.26
CA ALA A 152 -17.38 -8.86 15.62
C ALA A 152 -16.99 -7.41 15.92
N TRP A 153 -15.78 -6.98 15.52
CA TRP A 153 -15.34 -5.60 15.66
C TRP A 153 -16.19 -4.63 14.81
N SER A 154 -16.47 -4.99 13.56
CA SER A 154 -17.21 -4.14 12.60
C SER A 154 -18.67 -3.95 13.00
N GLU A 155 -19.32 -4.99 13.51
CA GLU A 155 -20.67 -4.91 14.08
C GLU A 155 -20.74 -3.85 15.18
N ARG A 156 -19.79 -3.88 16.13
CA ARG A 156 -19.75 -2.91 17.24
C ARG A 156 -19.43 -1.49 16.78
N LYS A 157 -18.65 -1.32 15.72
CA LYS A 157 -18.15 0.00 15.26
C LYS A 157 -19.05 0.67 14.23
N THR A 158 -19.68 -0.11 13.37
CA THR A 158 -20.41 0.40 12.20
C THR A 158 -21.86 -0.07 12.14
N GLY A 159 -22.30 -0.97 13.04
CA GLY A 159 -23.60 -1.61 12.97
C GLY A 159 -23.64 -2.72 11.93
N GLY A 160 -24.84 -3.13 11.50
CA GLY A 160 -25.02 -4.25 10.57
C GLY A 160 -24.77 -5.63 11.22
N SER A 161 -25.21 -6.69 10.56
CA SER A 161 -24.98 -8.05 11.07
C SER A 161 -23.57 -8.55 10.76
N ARG A 162 -23.03 -9.46 11.60
CA ARG A 162 -21.75 -10.15 11.32
C ARG A 162 -21.74 -10.85 9.96
N GLU A 163 -22.88 -11.44 9.58
CA GLU A 163 -23.03 -12.14 8.30
C GLU A 163 -22.96 -11.18 7.11
N GLU A 164 -23.50 -9.96 7.24
CA GLU A 164 -23.38 -8.92 6.22
C GLU A 164 -21.92 -8.45 6.06
N HIS A 165 -21.20 -8.26 7.17
CA HIS A 165 -19.76 -7.94 7.14
C HIS A 165 -18.94 -9.06 6.48
N ALA A 166 -19.26 -10.32 6.81
CA ALA A 166 -18.63 -11.48 6.18
C ALA A 166 -18.95 -11.55 4.68
N PHE A 167 -20.19 -11.26 4.28
CA PHE A 167 -20.61 -11.20 2.87
C PHE A 167 -19.83 -10.15 2.10
N ARG A 168 -19.65 -8.94 2.65
CA ARG A 168 -18.84 -7.89 2.01
C ARG A 168 -17.40 -8.35 1.77
N GLN A 169 -16.78 -9.00 2.76
CA GLN A 169 -15.42 -9.56 2.61
C GLN A 169 -15.37 -10.71 1.60
N PHE A 170 -16.40 -11.55 1.52
CA PHE A 170 -16.51 -12.60 0.51
C PHE A 170 -16.55 -12.03 -0.92
N ILE A 171 -17.37 -10.99 -1.13
CA ILE A 171 -17.43 -10.28 -2.43
C ILE A 171 -16.06 -9.68 -2.75
N LEU A 172 -15.45 -8.94 -1.82
CA LEU A 172 -14.13 -8.33 -2.01
C LEU A 172 -13.05 -9.36 -2.32
N ASP A 173 -13.00 -10.49 -1.61
CA ASP A 173 -12.02 -11.57 -1.87
C ASP A 173 -12.18 -12.10 -3.29
N ARG A 174 -13.42 -12.28 -3.78
CA ARG A 174 -13.70 -12.72 -5.15
C ARG A 174 -13.32 -11.67 -6.20
N GLN A 175 -13.70 -10.40 -5.99
CA GLN A 175 -13.37 -9.31 -6.93
C GLN A 175 -11.86 -9.11 -7.01
N TRP A 176 -11.18 -9.09 -5.86
CA TRP A 176 -9.73 -8.97 -5.78
C TRP A 176 -9.01 -10.14 -6.46
N ARG A 177 -9.44 -11.38 -6.20
CA ARG A 177 -8.88 -12.57 -6.89
C ARG A 177 -9.07 -12.50 -8.40
N THR A 178 -10.21 -12.00 -8.86
CA THR A 178 -10.48 -11.81 -10.29
C THR A 178 -9.54 -10.76 -10.88
N LEU A 179 -9.38 -9.61 -10.21
CA LEU A 179 -8.43 -8.57 -10.60
C LEU A 179 -6.98 -9.08 -10.66
N LYS A 180 -6.52 -9.80 -9.62
CA LYS A 180 -5.18 -10.40 -9.59
C LYS A 180 -4.97 -11.41 -10.72
N LYS A 181 -5.99 -12.23 -11.03
CA LYS A 181 -5.95 -13.15 -12.17
C LYS A 181 -5.84 -12.40 -13.50
N GLU A 182 -6.62 -11.33 -13.68
CA GLU A 182 -6.57 -10.50 -14.89
C GLU A 182 -5.23 -9.76 -15.04
N ALA A 183 -4.61 -9.35 -13.93
CA ALA A 183 -3.25 -8.80 -13.93
C ALA A 183 -2.23 -9.87 -14.38
N GLY A 184 -2.31 -11.08 -13.82
CA GLY A 184 -1.45 -12.20 -14.20
C GLY A 184 -1.55 -12.59 -15.68
N LYS A 185 -2.76 -12.59 -16.27
CA LYS A 185 -2.96 -12.81 -17.72
C LYS A 185 -2.22 -11.79 -18.61
N ARG A 186 -1.92 -10.61 -18.07
CA ARG A 186 -1.21 -9.52 -18.74
C ARG A 186 0.27 -9.45 -18.35
N GLY A 187 0.78 -10.42 -17.57
CA GLY A 187 2.14 -10.41 -17.06
C GLY A 187 2.41 -9.30 -16.03
N ILE A 188 1.35 -8.81 -15.38
CA ILE A 188 1.42 -7.74 -14.36
C ILE A 188 1.35 -8.37 -12.97
N LEU A 189 2.36 -8.07 -12.15
CA LEU A 189 2.44 -8.39 -10.73
C LEU A 189 1.80 -7.27 -9.91
N ILE A 190 1.02 -7.62 -8.89
CA ILE A 190 0.49 -6.66 -7.92
C ILE A 190 1.45 -6.55 -6.75
N PHE A 191 2.00 -5.36 -6.54
CA PHE A 191 2.91 -5.03 -5.45
C PHE A 191 2.13 -4.34 -4.32
N GLY A 192 1.90 -5.07 -3.22
CA GLY A 192 1.21 -4.59 -2.04
C GLY A 192 2.12 -3.95 -1.00
N ASP A 193 1.51 -3.57 0.12
CA ASP A 193 2.14 -2.79 1.17
C ASP A 193 1.55 -3.13 2.54
N LEU A 194 2.43 -3.38 3.51
CA LEU A 194 2.09 -3.80 4.85
C LEU A 194 2.63 -2.81 5.90
N PRO A 195 1.75 -2.04 6.57
CA PRO A 195 2.13 -1.22 7.71
C PRO A 195 2.68 -2.10 8.83
N ILE A 196 3.84 -1.80 9.40
CA ILE A 196 4.38 -2.61 10.50
C ILE A 196 3.47 -2.57 11.73
N PHE A 197 2.95 -1.40 12.12
CA PHE A 197 2.12 -1.23 13.32
C PHE A 197 0.63 -1.30 12.99
N VAL A 198 -0.17 -1.72 13.97
CA VAL A 198 -1.63 -1.81 13.84
C VAL A 198 -2.31 -0.82 14.78
N PRO A 199 -3.32 -0.06 14.32
CA PRO A 199 -4.03 0.91 15.15
C PRO A 199 -4.71 0.30 16.38
N MET A 200 -4.82 1.09 17.44
CA MET A 200 -5.59 0.72 18.65
C MET A 200 -7.04 0.39 18.32
N GLU A 201 -7.66 1.18 17.45
CA GLU A 201 -9.03 1.00 16.98
C GLU A 201 -9.05 0.00 15.80
N SER A 202 -8.73 -1.26 16.06
CA SER A 202 -8.72 -2.34 15.07
C SER A 202 -9.26 -3.66 15.63
N ALA A 203 -9.69 -4.54 14.74
CA ALA A 203 -10.04 -5.92 15.07
C ALA A 203 -8.84 -6.69 15.64
N ASP A 204 -7.64 -6.42 15.12
CA ASP A 204 -6.41 -7.09 15.58
C ASP A 204 -6.15 -6.84 17.08
N VAL A 205 -6.25 -5.57 17.52
CA VAL A 205 -6.03 -5.21 18.92
C VAL A 205 -7.22 -5.58 19.79
N GLY A 206 -8.44 -5.38 19.28
CA GLY A 206 -9.66 -5.64 20.03
C GLY A 206 -9.91 -7.12 20.34
N GLU A 207 -9.48 -8.02 19.46
CA GLU A 207 -9.76 -9.46 19.56
C GLU A 207 -8.50 -10.29 19.88
N SER A 208 -7.32 -9.66 19.92
CA SER A 208 -6.07 -10.29 20.40
C SER A 208 -5.23 -9.33 21.26
N PRO A 209 -5.80 -8.71 22.31
CA PRO A 209 -5.12 -7.69 23.12
C PRO A 209 -3.84 -8.19 23.79
N GLU A 210 -3.72 -9.49 24.03
CA GLU A 210 -2.56 -10.14 24.63
C GLU A 210 -1.28 -10.03 23.79
N LEU A 211 -1.43 -9.79 22.48
CA LEU A 211 -0.32 -9.59 21.53
C LEU A 211 0.26 -8.17 21.56
N PHE A 212 -0.34 -7.26 22.33
CA PHE A 212 0.02 -5.85 22.40
C PHE A 212 0.37 -5.39 23.82
N ARG A 213 1.14 -4.30 23.93
CA ARG A 213 1.55 -3.67 25.19
C ARG A 213 0.43 -2.76 25.71
N LEU A 214 -0.60 -3.38 26.28
CA LEU A 214 -1.74 -2.69 26.89
C LEU A 214 -1.69 -2.80 28.42
N GLY A 215 -2.12 -1.74 29.11
CA GLY A 215 -2.32 -1.69 30.55
C GLY A 215 -3.61 -2.40 30.98
N ALA A 216 -3.85 -2.48 32.29
CA ALA A 216 -5.01 -3.16 32.85
C ALA A 216 -6.37 -2.54 32.44
N ASP A 217 -6.38 -1.25 32.12
CA ASP A 217 -7.54 -0.50 31.62
C ASP A 217 -7.71 -0.59 30.09
N GLY A 218 -6.85 -1.38 29.42
CA GLY A 218 -6.83 -1.52 27.96
C GLY A 218 -6.12 -0.39 27.22
N SER A 219 -5.60 0.64 27.91
CA SER A 219 -4.85 1.73 27.27
C SER A 219 -3.45 1.27 26.84
N PRO A 220 -2.87 1.82 25.75
CA PRO A 220 -1.49 1.50 25.37
C PRO A 220 -0.48 1.93 26.43
N GLU A 221 0.36 1.01 26.92
CA GLU A 221 1.50 1.37 27.78
C GLU A 221 2.56 2.13 26.99
N LEU A 222 2.79 1.66 25.76
CA LEU A 222 3.77 2.19 24.82
C LEU A 222 3.13 2.29 23.44
N VAL A 223 3.42 3.40 22.76
CA VAL A 223 2.96 3.68 21.41
C VAL A 223 4.13 3.86 20.45
N SER A 224 3.82 3.75 19.17
CA SER A 224 4.75 3.90 18.06
C SER A 224 4.89 5.35 17.59
N GLY A 225 6.01 5.58 16.92
CA GLY A 225 6.40 6.86 16.37
C GLY A 225 7.82 6.82 15.85
N THR A 226 8.36 7.98 15.55
CA THR A 226 9.78 8.17 15.19
C THR A 226 10.39 9.30 16.02
N PRO A 227 11.71 9.23 16.29
CA PRO A 227 12.40 10.39 16.86
C PRO A 227 12.39 11.56 15.87
N PRO A 228 12.76 12.77 16.30
CA PRO A 228 13.08 13.86 15.39
C PRO A 228 14.05 13.45 14.28
N ASP A 229 13.73 13.83 13.04
CA ASP A 229 14.52 13.56 11.84
C ASP A 229 14.48 14.76 10.88
N SER A 230 15.06 14.61 9.69
CA SER A 230 15.10 15.65 8.65
C SER A 230 13.71 16.02 8.10
N PHE A 231 12.72 15.13 8.22
CA PHE A 231 11.33 15.36 7.77
C PHE A 231 10.46 15.98 8.88
N SER A 232 10.72 15.68 10.16
CA SER A 232 10.02 16.22 11.31
C SER A 232 10.97 16.58 12.45
N LYS A 233 11.14 17.89 12.68
CA LYS A 233 11.90 18.43 13.81
C LYS A 233 11.38 18.01 15.19
N LYS A 234 10.13 17.56 15.30
CA LYS A 234 9.51 17.11 16.56
C LYS A 234 9.39 15.58 16.65
N GLY A 235 9.86 14.86 15.65
CA GLY A 235 9.53 13.45 15.44
C GLY A 235 8.06 13.27 15.09
N GLN A 236 7.60 12.02 15.07
CA GLN A 236 6.21 11.70 14.74
C GLN A 236 5.62 10.81 15.82
N LEU A 237 4.45 11.18 16.35
CA LEU A 237 3.70 10.34 17.27
C LEU A 237 2.56 9.69 16.49
N TRP A 238 2.74 8.43 16.10
CA TRP A 238 1.73 7.68 15.35
C TRP A 238 0.63 7.14 16.26
N GLY A 239 0.99 6.79 17.51
CA GLY A 239 0.02 6.46 18.54
C GLY A 239 -0.53 5.03 18.48
N HIS A 240 0.03 4.17 17.62
CA HIS A 240 -0.37 2.75 17.57
C HIS A 240 0.31 1.96 18.68
N PRO A 241 -0.38 1.01 19.35
CA PRO A 241 0.21 0.21 20.42
C PRO A 241 1.43 -0.58 19.94
N GLN A 242 2.44 -0.69 20.80
CA GLN A 242 3.59 -1.55 20.55
C GLN A 242 3.24 -3.04 20.74
N TYR A 243 3.93 -3.92 20.01
CA TYR A 243 3.77 -5.37 20.18
C TYR A 243 4.32 -5.87 21.51
N ARG A 244 3.61 -6.82 22.12
CA ARG A 244 4.15 -7.65 23.21
C ARG A 244 4.93 -8.80 22.59
N TRP A 245 6.13 -8.51 22.08
CA TRP A 245 6.96 -9.46 21.33
C TRP A 245 7.20 -10.81 22.02
N SER A 246 7.26 -10.84 23.35
CA SER A 246 7.34 -12.09 24.11
C SER A 246 6.11 -12.99 23.96
N ALA A 247 4.91 -12.43 23.78
CA ALA A 247 3.70 -13.20 23.48
C ALA A 247 3.76 -13.78 22.06
N HIS A 248 4.24 -12.99 21.08
CA HIS A 248 4.46 -13.48 19.72
C HIS A 248 5.51 -14.60 19.67
N GLN A 249 6.62 -14.48 20.41
CA GLN A 249 7.63 -15.53 20.49
C GLN A 249 7.06 -16.83 21.09
N LYS A 250 6.22 -16.75 22.13
CA LYS A 250 5.59 -17.94 22.75
C LYS A 250 4.71 -18.72 21.77
N THR A 251 4.07 -18.05 20.83
CA THR A 251 3.22 -18.68 19.80
C THR A 251 3.98 -18.97 18.51
N GLY A 252 5.30 -18.81 18.49
CA GLY A 252 6.11 -19.01 17.28
C GLY A 252 5.80 -18.01 16.17
N PHE A 253 5.33 -16.80 16.52
CA PHE A 253 4.94 -15.73 15.61
C PHE A 253 3.72 -16.02 14.74
N GLU A 254 2.81 -16.90 15.17
CA GLU A 254 1.66 -17.35 14.38
C GLU A 254 0.79 -16.21 13.81
N TRP A 255 0.57 -15.14 14.58
CA TRP A 255 -0.18 -13.96 14.10
C TRP A 255 0.54 -13.25 12.94
N TRP A 256 1.86 -13.07 13.04
CA TRP A 256 2.67 -12.47 11.97
C TRP A 256 2.72 -13.38 10.74
N ILE A 257 2.83 -14.69 10.92
CA ILE A 257 2.78 -15.68 9.84
C ILE A 257 1.44 -15.58 9.11
N SER A 258 0.32 -15.66 9.84
CA SER A 258 -1.03 -15.55 9.27
C SER A 258 -1.24 -14.23 8.53
N ARG A 259 -0.71 -13.13 9.11
CA ARG A 259 -0.76 -11.79 8.50
C ARG A 259 -0.02 -11.77 7.17
N ILE A 260 1.23 -12.23 7.10
CA ILE A 260 2.01 -12.28 5.85
C ILE A 260 1.38 -13.23 4.84
N GLU A 261 0.94 -14.41 5.26
CA GLU A 261 0.28 -15.38 4.39
C GLU A 261 -0.96 -14.75 3.71
N ARG A 262 -1.81 -14.06 4.48
CA ARG A 262 -2.94 -13.32 3.92
C ARG A 262 -2.51 -12.24 2.93
N GLN A 263 -1.45 -11.49 3.22
CA GLN A 263 -0.95 -10.49 2.28
C GLN A 263 -0.43 -11.13 0.98
N LEU A 264 0.23 -12.29 1.04
CA LEU A 264 0.70 -13.03 -0.14
C LEU A 264 -0.45 -13.69 -0.93
N GLU A 265 -1.60 -13.98 -0.31
CA GLU A 265 -2.81 -14.31 -1.07
C GLU A 265 -3.25 -13.11 -1.94
N LEU A 266 -3.16 -11.90 -1.40
CA LEU A 266 -3.63 -10.66 -2.05
C LEU A 266 -2.62 -10.09 -3.05
N PHE A 267 -1.33 -10.23 -2.81
CA PHE A 267 -0.28 -9.56 -3.57
C PHE A 267 0.77 -10.54 -4.08
N ASP A 268 1.47 -10.18 -5.14
CA ASP A 268 2.59 -10.96 -5.68
C ASP A 268 3.93 -10.50 -5.09
N ILE A 269 4.04 -9.24 -4.72
CA ILE A 269 5.20 -8.63 -4.03
C ILE A 269 4.65 -7.87 -2.82
N LEU A 270 5.37 -7.86 -1.70
CA LEU A 270 4.91 -7.18 -0.49
C LEU A 270 5.99 -6.25 0.08
N ARG A 271 5.67 -4.97 0.23
CA ARG A 271 6.51 -4.01 0.97
C ARG A 271 6.23 -4.16 2.46
N ILE A 272 7.27 -4.27 3.28
CA ILE A 272 7.18 -4.10 4.73
C ILE A 272 7.54 -2.66 5.05
N ASP A 273 6.52 -1.88 5.42
CA ASP A 273 6.65 -0.49 5.85
C ASP A 273 7.49 -0.38 7.13
N HIS A 274 8.30 0.67 7.24
CA HIS A 274 9.10 0.97 8.42
C HIS A 274 9.92 -0.24 8.91
N PHE A 275 10.68 -0.86 7.99
CA PHE A 275 11.43 -2.09 8.24
C PHE A 275 12.43 -1.97 9.41
N ILE A 276 12.94 -0.76 9.66
CA ILE A 276 13.77 -0.44 10.84
C ILE A 276 13.10 -0.95 12.13
N GLY A 277 11.77 -0.86 12.22
CA GLY A 277 10.93 -1.33 13.32
C GLY A 277 11.01 -2.83 13.61
N LEU A 278 11.57 -3.65 12.71
CA LEU A 278 11.86 -5.07 12.94
C LEU A 278 13.24 -5.31 13.57
N HIS A 279 14.13 -4.31 13.57
CA HIS A 279 15.37 -4.38 14.34
C HIS A 279 15.22 -3.65 15.68
N ARG A 280 14.65 -2.44 15.65
CA ARG A 280 14.43 -1.59 16.81
C ARG A 280 13.22 -0.68 16.58
N SER A 281 12.40 -0.48 17.60
CA SER A 281 11.26 0.42 17.55
C SER A 281 11.48 1.61 18.47
N TRP A 282 11.08 2.80 18.02
CA TRP A 282 11.00 3.98 18.88
C TRP A 282 9.72 3.88 19.71
N MET A 283 9.88 3.53 20.99
CA MET A 283 8.75 3.28 21.88
C MET A 283 8.53 4.49 22.79
N ILE A 284 7.35 5.09 22.68
CA ILE A 284 6.97 6.32 23.39
C ILE A 284 5.97 5.94 24.49
N PRO A 285 6.05 6.47 25.73
CA PRO A 285 5.03 6.27 26.75
C PRO A 285 3.63 6.63 26.23
N GLY A 286 2.63 5.78 26.47
CA GLY A 286 1.28 5.97 25.91
C GLY A 286 0.56 7.25 26.36
N THR A 287 0.99 7.83 27.48
CA THR A 287 0.49 9.13 27.99
C THR A 287 1.16 10.34 27.36
N ALA A 288 2.21 10.15 26.55
CA ALA A 288 2.95 11.24 25.95
C ALA A 288 2.14 11.96 24.86
N ARG A 289 2.35 13.28 24.76
CA ARG A 289 1.73 14.13 23.73
C ARG A 289 2.64 14.39 22.52
N THR A 290 3.91 14.03 22.62
CA THR A 290 4.92 14.21 21.58
C THR A 290 5.82 12.97 21.50
N ALA A 291 6.56 12.83 20.40
CA ALA A 291 7.46 11.71 20.20
C ALA A 291 8.80 11.82 20.95
N GLY A 292 9.11 12.98 21.52
CA GLY A 292 10.42 13.29 22.09
C GLY A 292 10.81 12.47 23.32
N SER A 293 9.84 11.94 24.07
CA SER A 293 10.07 11.08 25.24
C SER A 293 10.31 9.60 24.89
N GLY A 294 10.27 9.24 23.60
CA GLY A 294 10.49 7.88 23.18
C GLY A 294 11.93 7.41 23.36
N ARG A 295 12.13 6.09 23.27
CA ARG A 295 13.45 5.47 23.31
C ARG A 295 13.50 4.32 22.31
N TRP A 296 14.64 4.15 21.65
CA TRP A 296 14.90 2.96 20.83
C TRP A 296 14.95 1.73 21.73
N ARG A 297 14.18 0.71 21.36
CA ARG A 297 14.21 -0.61 22.00
C ARG A 297 14.35 -1.69 20.93
N ARG A 298 15.24 -2.65 21.17
CA ARG A 298 15.41 -3.81 20.28
C ARG A 298 14.14 -4.66 20.28
N VAL A 299 13.88 -5.27 19.14
CA VAL A 299 12.76 -6.19 18.94
C VAL A 299 13.26 -7.47 18.26
N PRO A 300 12.56 -8.62 18.42
CA PRO A 300 13.01 -9.89 17.86
C PRO A 300 12.56 -10.08 16.40
N GLY A 301 12.74 -9.08 15.53
CA GLY A 301 12.30 -9.19 14.14
C GLY A 301 13.14 -10.18 13.32
N ARG A 302 14.40 -10.45 13.69
CA ARG A 302 15.17 -11.56 13.08
C ARG A 302 14.51 -12.91 13.34
N ASP A 303 14.13 -13.19 14.58
CA ASP A 303 13.45 -14.44 14.96
C ASP A 303 12.11 -14.56 14.21
N MET A 304 11.38 -13.45 14.09
CA MET A 304 10.13 -13.38 13.34
C MET A 304 10.33 -13.67 11.84
N LEU A 305 11.31 -13.04 11.20
CA LEU A 305 11.63 -13.28 9.79
C LEU A 305 12.15 -14.72 9.57
N GLN A 306 12.88 -15.30 10.51
CA GLN A 306 13.28 -16.71 10.48
C GLN A 306 12.06 -17.65 10.56
N ALA A 307 11.11 -17.36 11.45
CA ALA A 307 9.88 -18.13 11.56
C ALA A 307 9.05 -18.06 10.26
N LEU A 308 8.94 -16.86 9.65
CA LEU A 308 8.30 -16.69 8.35
C LEU A 308 8.99 -17.51 7.26
N ARG A 309 10.33 -17.39 7.09
CA ARG A 309 11.08 -18.15 6.09
C ARG A 309 10.94 -19.66 6.30
N LYS A 310 10.95 -20.13 7.55
CA LYS A 310 10.77 -21.55 7.88
C LYS A 310 9.39 -22.07 7.46
N ARG A 311 8.35 -21.23 7.56
CA ARG A 311 6.95 -21.62 7.31
C ARG A 311 6.51 -21.42 5.86
N LEU A 312 6.93 -20.32 5.25
CA LEU A 312 6.45 -19.83 3.95
C LEU A 312 7.51 -19.93 2.84
N GLY A 313 8.75 -20.28 3.18
CA GLY A 313 9.88 -20.33 2.24
C GLY A 313 10.41 -18.93 1.89
N ASP A 314 11.03 -18.83 0.72
CA ASP A 314 11.45 -17.54 0.18
C ASP A 314 10.23 -16.73 -0.26
N MET A 315 10.17 -15.47 0.17
CA MET A 315 9.03 -14.59 -0.07
C MET A 315 9.48 -13.35 -0.85
N PRO A 316 8.63 -12.82 -1.75
CA PRO A 316 8.89 -11.62 -2.54
C PRO A 316 8.69 -10.34 -1.70
N LEU A 317 9.49 -10.17 -0.66
CA LEU A 317 9.41 -9.04 0.27
C LEU A 317 10.38 -7.92 -0.12
N VAL A 318 9.94 -6.67 0.04
CA VAL A 318 10.75 -5.46 -0.11
C VAL A 318 10.77 -4.73 1.23
N ALA A 319 11.95 -4.33 1.69
CA ALA A 319 12.10 -3.54 2.92
C ALA A 319 11.93 -2.05 2.59
N GLU A 320 10.96 -1.38 3.22
CA GLU A 320 10.98 0.07 3.32
C GLU A 320 12.02 0.47 4.37
N ASP A 321 13.19 0.85 3.89
CA ASP A 321 14.40 1.08 4.67
C ASP A 321 14.91 2.52 4.52
N LEU A 322 13.98 3.47 4.36
CA LEU A 322 14.32 4.89 4.29
C LEU A 322 14.54 5.47 5.70
N GLY A 323 15.37 6.52 5.78
CA GLY A 323 15.60 7.24 7.03
C GLY A 323 16.77 6.67 7.84
N GLY A 324 16.60 6.58 9.17
CA GLY A 324 17.66 6.32 10.17
C GLY A 324 18.27 4.91 10.17
N MET A 325 18.79 4.49 9.02
CA MET A 325 19.47 3.23 8.80
C MET A 325 20.75 3.12 9.60
N THR A 326 21.05 1.90 10.03
CA THR A 326 22.32 1.55 10.68
C THR A 326 22.83 0.26 10.06
N PRO A 327 24.14 -0.04 10.17
CA PRO A 327 24.70 -1.31 9.69
C PRO A 327 23.95 -2.55 10.21
N ALA A 328 23.35 -2.47 11.39
CA ALA A 328 22.57 -3.58 11.96
C ALA A 328 21.20 -3.77 11.28
N VAL A 329 20.54 -2.68 10.83
CA VAL A 329 19.30 -2.77 10.04
C VAL A 329 19.63 -3.25 8.63
N GLU A 330 20.71 -2.74 8.04
CA GLU A 330 21.22 -3.21 6.74
C GLU A 330 21.53 -4.70 6.82
N THR A 331 22.27 -5.16 7.83
CA THR A 331 22.54 -6.60 8.02
C THR A 331 21.27 -7.43 8.20
N LEU A 332 20.23 -6.90 8.87
CA LEU A 332 18.95 -7.60 9.00
C LEU A 332 18.23 -7.73 7.65
N ARG A 333 18.19 -6.67 6.84
CA ARG A 333 17.66 -6.73 5.46
C ARG A 333 18.53 -7.71 4.64
N ASP A 334 19.84 -7.51 4.76
CA ASP A 334 21.04 -8.30 4.47
C ASP A 334 20.77 -9.78 4.26
N ASP A 335 20.77 -10.44 5.42
CA ASP A 335 20.67 -11.87 5.64
C ASP A 335 19.36 -12.49 5.14
N PHE A 336 18.35 -11.66 4.90
CA PHE A 336 17.07 -12.10 4.38
C PHE A 336 16.90 -11.86 2.88
N GLY A 337 17.91 -11.30 2.19
CA GLY A 337 17.88 -11.10 0.74
C GLY A 337 16.82 -10.11 0.27
N LEU A 338 16.42 -9.19 1.16
CA LEU A 338 15.33 -8.25 0.89
C LEU A 338 15.85 -7.04 0.12
N PRO A 339 15.27 -6.67 -1.03
CA PRO A 339 15.58 -5.41 -1.69
C PRO A 339 15.22 -4.22 -0.80
N GLY A 340 16.11 -3.22 -0.74
CA GLY A 340 15.83 -1.93 -0.13
C GLY A 340 15.13 -0.96 -1.10
N MET A 341 14.93 0.27 -0.66
CA MET A 341 14.29 1.34 -1.42
C MET A 341 15.22 2.53 -1.62
N SER A 342 15.02 3.26 -2.73
CA SER A 342 15.76 4.50 -2.99
C SER A 342 14.84 5.54 -3.60
N LEU A 343 14.89 6.77 -3.08
CA LEU A 343 14.04 7.88 -3.54
C LEU A 343 14.89 8.95 -4.24
N LEU A 344 14.68 9.12 -5.54
CA LEU A 344 15.43 10.12 -6.31
C LEU A 344 15.17 11.56 -5.84
N GLN A 345 13.98 11.86 -5.32
CA GLN A 345 13.69 13.17 -4.71
C GLN A 345 14.58 13.53 -3.52
N ASN A 346 15.27 12.56 -2.90
CA ASN A 346 16.21 12.78 -1.81
C ASN A 346 17.68 12.67 -2.26
N ALA A 347 17.95 12.32 -3.52
CA ALA A 347 19.29 11.93 -3.99
C ALA A 347 20.21 13.11 -4.35
N PHE A 348 19.69 14.33 -4.41
CA PHE A 348 20.42 15.49 -4.99
C PHE A 348 20.73 16.59 -3.98
N ASP A 349 20.55 16.34 -2.69
CA ASP A 349 20.79 17.34 -1.64
C ASP A 349 22.28 17.46 -1.24
N GLU A 350 23.08 16.43 -1.46
CA GLU A 350 24.53 16.42 -1.29
C GLU A 350 25.28 15.82 -2.49
N ASP A 351 26.59 16.03 -2.56
CA ASP A 351 27.46 15.40 -3.56
C ASP A 351 27.73 13.94 -3.16
N ASP A 352 27.85 13.05 -4.16
CA ASP A 352 28.10 11.61 -3.95
C ASP A 352 27.10 10.91 -3.00
N ALA A 353 25.84 11.37 -3.02
CA ALA A 353 24.80 10.80 -2.18
C ALA A 353 24.53 9.32 -2.57
N PRO A 354 24.37 8.40 -1.59
CA PRO A 354 24.11 6.97 -1.85
C PRO A 354 22.83 6.71 -2.68
N GLY A 355 21.88 7.66 -2.68
CA GLY A 355 20.65 7.59 -3.45
C GLY A 355 20.80 7.94 -4.94
N LEU A 356 21.99 8.31 -5.42
CA LEU A 356 22.22 8.64 -6.82
C LEU A 356 22.14 7.39 -7.72
N PRO A 357 21.61 7.51 -8.96
CA PRO A 357 21.37 6.36 -9.83
C PRO A 357 22.55 5.42 -10.10
N HIS A 358 23.80 5.93 -10.10
CA HIS A 358 25.00 5.11 -10.34
C HIS A 358 25.48 4.36 -9.10
N SER A 359 25.05 4.78 -7.90
CA SER A 359 25.43 4.19 -6.62
C SER A 359 24.43 3.16 -6.12
N LEU A 360 23.28 3.02 -6.77
CA LEU A 360 22.23 2.10 -6.34
C LEU A 360 22.66 0.63 -6.51
N GLU A 361 22.29 -0.21 -5.54
CA GLU A 361 22.43 -1.65 -5.66
C GLU A 361 21.38 -2.24 -6.62
N ARG A 362 21.71 -3.35 -7.30
CA ARG A 362 20.74 -4.08 -8.14
C ARG A 362 19.54 -4.56 -7.34
N ALA A 363 19.77 -5.13 -6.14
CA ALA A 363 18.72 -5.57 -5.23
C ALA A 363 18.05 -4.38 -4.51
N SER A 364 17.43 -3.49 -5.27
CA SER A 364 16.70 -2.34 -4.74
C SER A 364 15.51 -1.97 -5.63
N VAL A 365 14.60 -1.20 -5.04
CA VAL A 365 13.47 -0.56 -5.71
C VAL A 365 13.68 0.95 -5.72
N VAL A 366 13.91 1.52 -6.90
CA VAL A 366 14.03 2.97 -7.07
C VAL A 366 12.67 3.60 -7.35
N TYR A 367 12.42 4.76 -6.77
CA TYR A 367 11.25 5.59 -7.02
C TYR A 367 11.68 6.99 -7.42
N THR A 368 10.87 7.68 -8.23
CA THR A 368 10.97 9.15 -8.31
C THR A 368 10.64 9.75 -6.94
N GLY A 369 9.46 9.41 -6.42
CA GLY A 369 9.00 9.62 -5.05
C GLY A 369 7.90 8.61 -4.70
N THR A 370 7.42 8.60 -3.46
CA THR A 370 6.33 7.73 -3.00
C THR A 370 5.01 8.50 -2.86
N HIS A 371 4.01 7.88 -2.24
CA HIS A 371 2.74 8.52 -1.87
C HIS A 371 2.90 9.60 -0.78
N ASP A 372 3.97 9.55 0.01
CA ASP A 372 4.30 10.53 1.06
C ASP A 372 5.04 11.75 0.52
N ASN A 373 5.66 11.63 -0.65
CA ASN A 373 6.34 12.71 -1.32
C ASN A 373 5.35 13.62 -2.07
N ASP A 374 5.81 14.83 -2.40
CA ASP A 374 5.11 15.62 -3.41
C ASP A 374 5.31 15.01 -4.79
N THR A 375 4.41 15.32 -5.73
CA THR A 375 4.68 15.13 -7.16
C THR A 375 6.03 15.74 -7.51
N THR A 376 6.77 15.15 -8.45
CA THR A 376 8.10 15.63 -8.83
C THR A 376 8.07 17.10 -9.30
N ARG A 377 7.00 17.54 -9.97
CA ARG A 377 6.85 18.98 -10.31
C ARG A 377 6.60 19.86 -9.08
N GLY A 378 5.83 19.38 -8.11
CA GLY A 378 5.58 20.08 -6.86
C GLY A 378 6.82 20.16 -5.97
N TRP A 379 7.58 19.07 -5.89
CA TRP A 379 8.88 18.98 -5.22
C TRP A 379 9.90 19.91 -5.87
N TRP A 380 10.04 19.87 -7.20
CA TRP A 380 10.99 20.71 -7.95
C TRP A 380 10.83 22.20 -7.65
N ARG A 381 9.59 22.68 -7.50
CA ARG A 381 9.29 24.09 -7.15
C ARG A 381 9.75 24.48 -5.75
N GLY A 382 9.81 23.54 -4.81
CA GLY A 382 10.32 23.76 -3.45
C GLY A 382 11.82 23.50 -3.29
N LEU A 383 12.48 22.94 -4.30
CA LEU A 383 13.88 22.53 -4.24
C LEU A 383 14.84 23.74 -4.17
N SER A 384 15.94 23.60 -3.43
CA SER A 384 16.98 24.63 -3.34
C SER A 384 17.68 24.86 -4.69
N ASN A 385 18.23 26.05 -4.92
CA ASN A 385 18.98 26.34 -6.16
C ASN A 385 20.20 25.43 -6.32
N ALA A 386 20.86 25.05 -5.21
CA ALA A 386 21.99 24.14 -5.22
C ALA A 386 21.57 22.72 -5.66
N SER A 387 20.54 22.14 -5.02
CA SER A 387 20.05 20.80 -5.38
C SER A 387 19.48 20.77 -6.81
N ARG A 388 18.81 21.84 -7.28
CA ARG A 388 18.38 21.97 -8.68
C ARG A 388 19.55 21.94 -9.65
N LYS A 389 20.59 22.75 -9.40
CA LYS A 389 21.79 22.80 -10.25
C LYS A 389 22.48 21.44 -10.28
N ARG A 390 22.56 20.74 -9.14
CA ARG A 390 23.13 19.39 -9.07
C ARG A 390 22.34 18.40 -9.92
N LEU A 391 21.02 18.33 -9.76
CA LEU A 391 20.17 17.46 -10.58
C LEU A 391 20.29 17.78 -12.09
N MET A 392 20.24 19.06 -12.46
CA MET A 392 20.40 19.48 -13.87
C MET A 392 21.75 19.07 -14.44
N THR A 393 22.83 19.25 -13.68
CA THR A 393 24.18 18.88 -14.10
C THR A 393 24.32 17.37 -14.23
N TYR A 394 23.86 16.62 -13.22
CA TYR A 394 23.88 15.15 -13.20
C TYR A 394 23.12 14.56 -14.39
N ALA A 395 21.94 15.12 -14.71
CA ALA A 395 21.06 14.59 -15.74
C ALA A 395 21.31 15.16 -17.14
N GLY A 396 22.17 16.17 -17.29
CA GLY A 396 22.28 16.96 -18.52
C GLY A 396 20.95 17.62 -18.92
N SER A 397 20.15 18.07 -17.95
CA SER A 397 18.80 18.57 -18.13
C SER A 397 18.73 20.09 -17.97
N ASP A 398 17.83 20.73 -18.73
CA ASP A 398 17.51 22.17 -18.60
C ASP A 398 16.51 22.48 -17.47
N GLY A 399 16.01 21.45 -16.78
CA GLY A 399 15.07 21.58 -15.67
C GLY A 399 13.63 21.94 -16.06
N THR A 400 13.29 22.02 -17.35
CA THR A 400 11.94 22.35 -17.83
C THR A 400 10.93 21.22 -17.55
N ARG A 401 11.39 19.98 -17.61
CA ARG A 401 10.60 18.76 -17.40
C ARG A 401 11.24 17.87 -16.33
N PRO A 402 11.18 18.28 -15.04
CA PRO A 402 11.85 17.56 -13.96
C PRO A 402 11.26 16.17 -13.72
N HIS A 403 9.95 16.01 -13.92
CA HIS A 403 9.26 14.71 -13.81
C HIS A 403 9.77 13.71 -14.86
N GLU A 404 9.83 14.09 -16.15
CA GLU A 404 10.43 13.24 -17.18
C GLU A 404 11.91 12.93 -16.89
N THR A 405 12.64 13.92 -16.36
CA THR A 405 14.06 13.75 -15.99
C THR A 405 14.20 12.66 -14.91
N LEU A 406 13.46 12.75 -13.80
CA LEU A 406 13.52 11.73 -12.75
C LEU A 406 13.00 10.37 -13.22
N ILE A 407 11.97 10.32 -14.09
CA ILE A 407 11.49 9.06 -14.66
C ILE A 407 12.60 8.38 -15.46
N ARG A 408 13.31 9.13 -16.33
CA ARG A 408 14.44 8.58 -17.09
C ARG A 408 15.55 8.09 -16.17
N LEU A 409 15.91 8.85 -15.13
CA LEU A 409 16.94 8.44 -14.17
C LEU A 409 16.55 7.18 -13.40
N ALA A 410 15.29 7.04 -12.96
CA ALA A 410 14.79 5.84 -12.30
C ALA A 410 14.85 4.63 -13.25
N LEU A 411 14.38 4.80 -14.49
CA LEU A 411 14.39 3.73 -15.48
C LEU A 411 15.82 3.36 -15.93
N ALA A 412 16.76 4.30 -15.99
CA ALA A 412 18.14 4.04 -16.40
C ALA A 412 19.05 3.55 -15.25
N SER A 413 18.60 3.60 -13.99
CA SER A 413 19.43 3.21 -12.85
C SER A 413 19.78 1.71 -12.85
N THR A 414 20.73 1.34 -11.99
CA THR A 414 21.15 -0.05 -11.74
C THR A 414 20.13 -0.88 -10.98
N ALA A 415 19.18 -0.25 -10.26
CA ALA A 415 18.14 -0.93 -9.50
C ALA A 415 17.30 -1.90 -10.36
N ASN A 416 17.01 -3.09 -9.85
CA ASN A 416 16.21 -4.08 -10.56
C ASN A 416 14.78 -3.57 -10.77
N THR A 417 14.17 -2.93 -9.77
CA THR A 417 12.79 -2.44 -9.90
C THR A 417 12.76 -0.91 -9.92
N ALA A 418 12.04 -0.32 -10.87
CA ALA A 418 11.76 1.11 -10.90
C ALA A 418 10.25 1.36 -10.82
N ILE A 419 9.79 2.08 -9.80
CA ILE A 419 8.37 2.42 -9.64
C ILE A 419 8.14 3.91 -9.80
N ILE A 420 7.17 4.27 -10.65
CA ILE A 420 6.82 5.65 -10.95
C ILE A 420 5.39 5.93 -10.44
N PRO A 421 5.16 6.91 -9.55
CA PRO A 421 3.82 7.41 -9.24
C PRO A 421 3.12 7.88 -10.51
N LEU A 422 1.85 7.51 -10.70
CA LEU A 422 1.12 7.90 -11.91
C LEU A 422 1.06 9.43 -12.08
N GLN A 423 1.02 10.18 -10.98
CA GLN A 423 1.04 11.64 -11.00
C GLN A 423 2.29 12.22 -11.68
N ASP A 424 3.44 11.56 -11.52
CA ASP A 424 4.69 11.99 -12.14
C ASP A 424 4.70 11.69 -13.62
N LEU A 425 4.21 10.52 -14.03
CA LEU A 425 4.06 10.17 -15.46
C LEU A 425 3.14 11.16 -16.18
N LEU A 426 2.06 11.58 -15.53
CA LEU A 426 1.10 12.56 -16.06
C LEU A 426 1.59 14.01 -15.93
N GLY A 427 2.76 14.25 -15.35
CA GLY A 427 3.31 15.58 -15.15
C GLY A 427 2.42 16.48 -14.29
N LEU A 428 1.76 15.93 -13.27
CA LEU A 428 0.88 16.69 -12.37
C LEU A 428 1.68 17.47 -11.33
N GLY A 429 1.08 18.53 -10.79
CA GLY A 429 1.65 19.32 -9.70
C GLY A 429 1.07 18.95 -8.33
N ARG A 430 1.48 19.69 -7.30
CA ARG A 430 1.15 19.45 -5.87
C ARG A 430 -0.33 19.20 -5.54
N LYS A 431 -1.28 19.71 -6.35
CA LYS A 431 -2.71 19.42 -6.17
C LYS A 431 -3.05 17.92 -6.28
N ALA A 432 -2.17 17.13 -6.89
CA ALA A 432 -2.30 15.68 -7.06
C ALA A 432 -1.53 14.86 -6.02
N ARG A 433 -0.88 15.50 -5.03
CA ARG A 433 -0.16 14.82 -3.95
C ARG A 433 -1.12 13.91 -3.17
N MET A 434 -0.67 12.68 -2.87
CA MET A 434 -1.50 11.67 -2.20
C MET A 434 -1.54 11.90 -0.68
N ASN A 435 -0.38 12.08 -0.04
CA ASN A 435 -0.28 12.33 1.39
C ASN A 435 0.75 13.40 1.72
N VAL A 436 0.49 14.14 2.80
CA VAL A 436 1.47 14.99 3.48
C VAL A 436 1.68 14.44 4.89
N PRO A 437 2.83 13.78 5.16
CA PRO A 437 3.13 13.26 6.49
C PRO A 437 3.00 14.34 7.58
N GLY A 438 2.46 13.94 8.73
CA GLY A 438 2.20 14.84 9.85
C GLY A 438 0.92 15.69 9.75
N ILE A 439 0.20 15.68 8.62
CA ILE A 439 -1.11 16.33 8.48
C ILE A 439 -2.23 15.29 8.64
N ALA A 440 -3.18 15.55 9.53
CA ALA A 440 -4.20 14.56 9.91
C ALA A 440 -5.41 14.47 8.94
N SER A 441 -5.64 15.48 8.09
CA SER A 441 -6.84 15.56 7.23
C SER A 441 -6.50 16.06 5.82
N GLY A 442 -7.37 15.71 4.85
CA GLY A 442 -7.22 16.13 3.45
C GLY A 442 -6.36 15.22 2.57
N ASN A 443 -5.72 14.21 3.15
CA ASN A 443 -4.89 13.21 2.46
C ASN A 443 -5.71 12.04 1.90
N TRP A 444 -5.09 11.24 1.03
CA TRP A 444 -5.63 10.01 0.43
C TRP A 444 -6.80 10.24 -0.52
N ARG A 445 -6.94 11.47 -1.03
CA ARG A 445 -8.11 11.87 -1.81
C ARG A 445 -7.86 11.93 -3.30
N TRP A 446 -6.64 12.00 -3.78
CA TRP A 446 -6.40 12.24 -5.21
C TRP A 446 -6.99 11.13 -6.08
N ARG A 447 -7.67 11.52 -7.16
CA ARG A 447 -8.20 10.60 -8.18
C ARG A 447 -7.78 11.04 -9.58
N LEU A 448 -7.62 10.04 -10.42
CA LEU A 448 -7.47 10.16 -11.86
C LEU A 448 -8.80 10.59 -12.49
N GLU A 449 -8.76 11.54 -13.42
CA GLU A 449 -9.93 11.91 -14.22
C GLU A 449 -10.05 10.99 -15.45
N THR A 450 -11.28 10.74 -15.88
CA THR A 450 -11.56 9.93 -17.07
C THR A 450 -10.88 10.52 -18.30
N GLY A 451 -10.17 9.70 -19.07
CA GLY A 451 -9.47 10.14 -20.29
C GLY A 451 -8.04 10.64 -20.08
N MET A 452 -7.54 10.72 -18.84
CA MET A 452 -6.14 11.09 -18.59
C MET A 452 -5.13 10.01 -19.00
N LEU A 453 -5.53 8.73 -19.04
CA LEU A 453 -4.71 7.62 -19.49
C LEU A 453 -4.87 7.42 -21.00
N ARG A 454 -4.08 8.15 -21.81
CA ARG A 454 -4.15 8.06 -23.27
C ARG A 454 -3.06 7.12 -23.80
N ASN A 455 -3.19 6.76 -25.09
CA ASN A 455 -2.23 5.89 -25.77
C ASN A 455 -0.84 6.56 -25.89
N HIS A 456 -0.79 7.89 -25.94
CA HIS A 456 0.46 8.64 -26.01
C HIS A 456 1.33 8.44 -24.76
N GLU A 457 0.75 8.56 -23.55
CA GLU A 457 1.49 8.33 -22.30
C GLU A 457 2.02 6.91 -22.22
N ALA A 458 1.20 5.92 -22.62
CA ALA A 458 1.62 4.52 -22.63
C ALA A 458 2.77 4.28 -23.61
N ALA A 459 2.66 4.77 -24.84
CA ALA A 459 3.70 4.63 -25.86
C ALA A 459 5.01 5.31 -25.45
N ASN A 460 4.94 6.46 -24.77
CA ASN A 460 6.15 7.13 -24.29
C ASN A 460 6.85 6.34 -23.19
N LEU A 461 6.10 5.82 -22.22
CA LEU A 461 6.66 4.97 -21.18
C LEU A 461 7.22 3.67 -21.75
N ARG A 462 6.54 3.08 -22.74
CA ARG A 462 6.98 1.88 -23.45
C ARG A 462 8.36 2.04 -24.10
N ARG A 463 8.58 3.12 -24.84
CA ARG A 463 9.90 3.39 -25.42
C ARG A 463 10.99 3.50 -24.35
N MET A 464 10.67 4.12 -23.21
CA MET A 464 11.64 4.25 -22.12
C MET A 464 11.94 2.92 -21.44
N THR A 465 10.93 2.06 -21.22
CA THR A 465 11.13 0.73 -20.62
C THR A 465 11.89 -0.21 -21.56
N GLU A 466 11.66 -0.13 -22.87
CA GLU A 466 12.42 -0.87 -23.88
C GLU A 466 13.89 -0.45 -23.91
N VAL A 467 14.18 0.85 -24.06
CA VAL A 467 15.55 1.37 -24.16
C VAL A 467 16.38 1.10 -22.90
N THR A 468 15.76 1.02 -21.72
CA THR A 468 16.46 0.76 -20.45
C THR A 468 16.48 -0.72 -20.04
N GLY A 469 16.02 -1.61 -20.93
CA GLY A 469 16.01 -3.06 -20.68
C GLY A 469 15.13 -3.46 -19.51
N ARG A 470 14.01 -2.76 -19.30
CA ARG A 470 13.01 -3.04 -18.25
C ARG A 470 11.73 -3.69 -18.78
N PHE A 471 11.71 -3.97 -20.08
CA PHE A 471 10.67 -4.72 -20.75
C PHE A 471 11.31 -5.90 -21.49
N SER A 472 10.91 -7.13 -21.16
CA SER A 472 11.24 -8.34 -21.92
C SER A 472 10.02 -8.74 -22.76
N CYS A 473 10.22 -9.06 -24.03
CA CYS A 473 9.16 -9.61 -24.88
C CYS A 473 8.82 -11.06 -24.54
N ASP A 474 9.69 -11.75 -23.78
CA ASP A 474 9.50 -13.16 -23.44
C ASP A 474 8.77 -13.31 -22.09
N PRO A 475 7.71 -14.14 -22.05
CA PRO A 475 6.86 -14.35 -20.86
C PRO A 475 7.60 -14.91 -19.65
#